data_AF-A0AAW6KH95-F1
#
_entry.id   AF-A0AAW6KH95-F1
#
_cell.length_a   1.000
_cell.length_b   1.000
_cell.length_c   1.000
_cell.angle_alpha   90.00
_cell.angle_beta   90.00
_cell.angle_gamma   90.00
#
_symmetry.space_group_name_H-M   'P 1'
#
loop_
_entity.id
_entity.type
_entity.pdbx_description
1 polymer ?
#
loop_
_entity_poly.entity_id
_entity_poly.type
_entity_poly.pdbx_seq_one_letter_code
_entity_poly.pdbx_strand_id
1 'polypeptide(L)' 'MFFVSYVWLNNQIHAVISESIQTHNQALDKLRQQGGTIIQNECKNNVLGSVIVNGKKSVWPLTKSEGLKANV' A
#
# COMPACT_ATOMS: atom_id res chain seq x y z
N MET A 1 2.22 0.16 6.80
CA MET A 1 0.94 -0.51 6.42
C MET A 1 0.37 0.31 5.29
N PHE A 2 -0.05 -0.32 4.21
CA PHE A 2 -0.62 0.38 3.06
C PHE A 2 -1.90 -0.32 2.60
N PHE A 3 -2.83 0.46 2.09
CA PHE A 3 -4.08 0.02 1.51
C PHE A 3 -3.90 -0.11 0.01
N VAL A 4 -4.46 -1.18 -0.54
CA VAL A 4 -4.50 -1.42 -1.98
C VAL A 4 -5.95 -1.71 -2.35
N SER A 5 -6.46 -0.98 -3.31
CA SER A 5 -7.75 -1.30 -3.90
C SER A 5 -7.65 -1.29 -5.41
N TYR A 6 -8.43 -2.18 -6.03
CA TYR A 6 -8.58 -2.24 -7.47
C TYR A 6 -9.98 -1.75 -7.83
N VAL A 7 -10.04 -0.84 -8.80
CA VAL A 7 -11.28 -0.22 -9.28
C VAL A 7 -11.43 -0.49 -10.76
N TRP A 8 -12.57 -1.04 -11.15
CA TRP A 8 -12.97 -1.15 -12.55
C TRP A 8 -13.62 0.16 -13.00
N LEU A 9 -13.00 0.85 -13.96
CA LEU A 9 -13.50 2.10 -14.52
C LEU A 9 -13.01 2.26 -15.97
N ASN A 10 -13.89 2.71 -16.87
CA ASN A 10 -13.56 2.93 -18.28
C ASN A 10 -12.90 1.73 -18.97
N ASN A 11 -13.43 0.52 -18.70
CA ASN A 11 -12.95 -0.75 -19.22
C ASN A 11 -11.47 -1.07 -18.87
N GLN A 12 -10.99 -0.52 -17.74
CA GLN A 12 -9.63 -0.70 -17.24
C GLN A 12 -9.64 -0.91 -15.72
N ILE A 13 -8.59 -1.57 -15.23
CA ILE A 13 -8.35 -1.75 -13.79
C ILE A 13 -7.40 -0.66 -13.32
N HIS A 14 -7.83 0.11 -12.33
CA HIS A 14 -7.03 1.15 -11.66
C HIS A 14 -6.64 0.66 -10.27
N ALA A 15 -5.34 0.70 -9.96
CA ALA A 15 -4.85 0.40 -8.62
C ALA A 15 -4.71 1.70 -7.81
N VAL A 16 -5.38 1.76 -6.65
CA VAL A 16 -5.23 2.83 -5.67
C VAL A 16 -4.38 2.29 -4.53
N ILE A 17 -3.25 2.94 -4.26
CA ILE A 17 -2.31 2.56 -3.20
C ILE A 17 -2.10 3.77 -2.30
N SER A 18 -2.24 3.60 -0.99
CA SER A 18 -2.08 4.69 -0.02
C SER A 18 -1.66 4.19 1.35
N GLU A 19 -0.87 4.97 2.08
CA GLU A 19 -0.47 4.66 3.46
C GLU A 19 -1.46 5.20 4.51
N SER A 20 -2.42 6.04 4.10
CA SER A 20 -3.44 6.64 4.95
C SER A 20 -4.85 6.20 4.52
N ILE A 21 -5.66 5.75 5.49
CA ILE A 21 -7.08 5.39 5.26
C ILE A 21 -7.85 6.58 4.69
N GLN A 22 -7.62 7.78 5.22
CA GLN A 22 -8.36 8.97 4.81
C GLN A 22 -8.09 9.29 3.34
N THR A 23 -6.82 9.33 2.94
CA THR A 23 -6.42 9.60 1.55
C THR A 23 -6.90 8.50 0.62
N HIS A 24 -6.83 7.24 1.08
CA HIS A 24 -7.28 6.08 0.31
C HIS A 24 -8.78 6.16 0.00
N ASN A 25 -9.60 6.40 1.02
CA ASN A 25 -11.05 6.51 0.86
C ASN A 25 -11.44 7.71 -0.01
N GLN A 26 -10.77 8.86 0.16
CA GLN A 26 -11.01 10.02 -0.70
C GLN A 26 -10.73 9.74 -2.19
N ALA A 27 -9.68 8.96 -2.49
CA ALA A 27 -9.39 8.55 -3.87
C ALA A 27 -10.46 7.58 -4.40
N LEU A 28 -10.90 6.62 -3.59
CA LEU A 28 -11.95 5.68 -3.96
C LEU A 28 -13.29 6.37 -4.20
N ASP A 29 -13.66 7.36 -3.38
CA ASP A 29 -14.91 8.10 -3.55
C ASP A 29 -14.92 8.92 -4.84
N LYS A 30 -13.78 9.51 -5.22
CA LYS A 30 -13.64 10.17 -6.53
C LYS A 30 -13.84 9.20 -7.69
N LEU A 31 -13.25 8.01 -7.61
CA LEU A 31 -13.41 7.00 -8.66
C LEU A 31 -14.84 6.46 -8.72
N ARG A 32 -15.51 6.31 -7.58
CA ARG A 32 -16.94 5.95 -7.52
C ARG A 32 -17.83 7.01 -8.15
N GLN A 33 -17.57 8.29 -7.87
CA GLN A 33 -18.29 9.41 -8.49
C GLN A 33 -18.15 9.43 -10.02
N GLN A 34 -17.06 8.87 -10.55
CA GLN A 34 -16.84 8.69 -11.99
C GLN A 34 -17.48 7.42 -12.57
N GLY A 35 -18.22 6.64 -11.76
CA GLY A 35 -18.84 5.37 -12.17
C GLY A 35 -17.95 4.14 -11.93
N GLY A 36 -16.86 4.27 -11.18
CA GLY A 36 -15.94 3.18 -10.87
C GLY A 36 -16.52 2.21 -9.84
N THR A 37 -16.27 0.91 -10.05
CA THR A 37 -16.67 -0.16 -9.13
C THR A 37 -15.44 -0.76 -8.45
N ILE A 38 -15.43 -0.79 -7.11
CA ILE A 38 -14.35 -1.44 -6.36
C ILE A 38 -14.51 -2.95 -6.50
N ILE A 39 -13.51 -3.62 -7.06
CA ILE A 39 -13.51 -5.08 -7.26
C ILE A 39 -12.72 -5.81 -6.18
N GLN A 40 -11.76 -5.14 -5.54
CA GLN A 40 -10.94 -5.70 -4.47
C GLN A 40 -10.43 -4.58 -3.57
N ASN A 41 -10.39 -4.84 -2.26
CA ASN A 41 -9.87 -3.92 -1.27
C ASN A 41 -9.11 -4.69 -0.19
N GLU A 42 -7.83 -4.39 -0.04
CA GLU A 42 -6.92 -5.08 0.86
C GLU A 42 -6.14 -4.07 1.70
N CYS A 43 -5.94 -4.42 2.98
CA CYS A 43 -4.95 -3.77 3.82
C CYS A 43 -3.72 -4.70 3.90
N LYS A 44 -2.56 -4.20 3.49
CA LYS A 44 -1.29 -4.91 3.61
C LYS A 44 -0.46 -4.29 4.71
N ASN A 45 -0.12 -5.11 5.70
CA ASN A 45 0.87 -4.73 6.69
C ASN A 45 2.20 -4.52 5.98
N ASN A 46 2.98 -3.50 6.39
CA ASN A 46 4.39 -3.43 6.00
C ASN A 46 5.07 -4.61 6.69
N VAL A 47 5.06 -5.76 6.04
CA VAL A 47 6.02 -6.80 6.37
C VAL A 47 7.34 -6.19 5.91
N LEU A 48 8.24 -5.96 6.87
CA LEU A 48 9.53 -5.33 6.66
C LEU A 48 10.12 -5.79 5.31
N GLY A 49 10.59 -4.84 4.51
CA GLY A 49 11.32 -5.15 3.29
C GLY A 49 12.47 -6.10 3.62
N SER A 50 12.90 -6.90 2.66
CA SER A 50 14.10 -7.70 2.82
C SER A 50 14.94 -7.58 1.57
N VAL A 51 16.25 -7.42 1.77
CA VAL A 51 17.24 -7.33 0.70
C VAL A 51 18.22 -8.47 0.87
N ILE A 52 18.81 -8.94 -0.23
CA ILE A 52 19.84 -9.97 -0.17
C ILE A 52 21.21 -9.27 -0.11
N VAL A 53 21.93 -9.47 1.00
CA VAL A 53 23.31 -8.97 1.19
C VAL A 53 24.23 -10.19 1.27
N ASN A 54 25.20 -10.29 0.37
CA ASN A 54 26.15 -11.41 0.32
C ASN A 54 25.47 -12.78 0.36
N GLY A 55 24.38 -12.96 -0.40
CA GLY A 55 23.62 -14.21 -0.46
C GLY A 55 22.73 -14.51 0.75
N LYS A 56 22.69 -13.61 1.75
CA LYS A 56 21.82 -13.74 2.93
C LYS A 56 20.67 -12.76 2.88
N LYS A 57 19.46 -13.23 3.18
CA LYS A 57 18.26 -12.37 3.31
C LYS A 57 18.35 -11.56 4.59
N SER A 58 18.49 -10.24 4.46
CA SER A 58 18.53 -9.28 5.56
C SER A 58 17.25 -8.45 5.57
N VAL A 59 16.71 -8.23 6.76
CA VAL A 59 15.59 -7.29 6.96
C VAL A 59 16.08 -5.88 6.61
N TRP A 60 15.35 -5.19 5.73
CA TRP A 60 15.61 -3.83 5.34
C TRP A 60 14.41 -2.96 5.69
N PRO A 61 14.58 -1.92 6.53
CA PRO A 61 13.51 -0.99 6.81
C PRO A 61 13.11 -0.28 5.51
N LEU A 62 11.83 -0.28 5.17
CA LEU A 62 11.34 0.36 3.94
C LEU A 62 11.33 1.89 4.09
N THR A 63 11.29 2.37 5.34
CA THR A 63 11.33 3.79 5.68
C THR A 63 12.35 4.08 6.79
N LYS A 64 12.90 5.30 6.84
CA LYS A 64 13.90 5.72 7.85
C LYS A 64 13.38 5.57 9.30
N SER A 65 12.08 5.70 9.51
CA SER A 65 11.44 5.60 10.82
C SER A 65 11.34 4.16 11.35
N GLU A 66 11.32 3.15 10.47
CA GLU A 66 11.26 1.73 10.88
C GLU A 66 12.61 1.19 11.39
N GLY A 67 13.73 1.83 11.00
CA GLY A 67 15.06 1.55 11.54
C GLY A 67 15.30 2.13 12.94
N LEU A 68 14.41 3.00 13.42
CA LEU A 68 14.47 3.62 14.74
C LEU A 68 13.72 2.79 15.79
N LYS A 69 14.00 1.48 15.87
CA LYS A 69 13.85 0.82 17.17
C LYS A 69 15.07 1.22 17.99
N ALA A 70 14.88 2.23 18.84
CA ALA A 70 15.81 2.52 19.92
C ALA A 70 16.10 1.20 20.65
N ASN A 71 17.37 0.83 20.74
CA ASN A 71 17.81 -0.15 21.71
C ASN A 71 17.44 0.43 23.09
N VAL A 72 16.41 -0.14 23.71
CA VAL A 72 16.14 0.02 25.15
C VAL A 72 16.91 -1.06 25.88
#